data_AF-A0A3L7P6L8-F1
#
_entry.id   AF-A0A3L7P6L8-F1
#
_cell.length_a   1.000
_cell.length_b   1.000
_cell.length_c   1.000
_cell.angle_alpha   90.00
_cell.angle_beta   90.00
_cell.angle_gamma   90.00
#
_symmetry.space_group_name_H-M   'P 1'
#
loop_
_entity.id
_entity.type
_entity.pdbx_description
1 polymer ?
#
loop_
_entity_poly.entity_id
_entity_poly.type
_entity_poly.pdbx_seq_one_letter_code
_entity_poly.pdbx_strand_id
1 'polypeptide(L)'
;MDRLVTVNLQGDLTLQMVVAAIGESVGLSIAFDKRGMMEVVGDIDSLKVSAPTGRRKALDHLERLLKPEGLVAVPLSTGWTITSEDRAFALQMRQKIDVAWVSKPLDELVA
;
A
#
# COMPACT_ATOMS: atom_id res chain seq x y z
N MET A 1 -10.05 -0.82 3.72
CA MET A 1 -9.67 0.58 4.00
C MET A 1 -10.58 1.47 3.16
N ASP A 2 -11.88 1.35 3.40
CA ASP A 2 -12.93 1.77 2.45
C ASP A 2 -13.68 3.03 2.88
N ARG A 3 -13.15 3.71 3.90
CA ARG A 3 -13.74 4.93 4.42
C ARG A 3 -13.53 6.06 3.42
N LEU A 4 -14.63 6.75 3.09
CA LEU A 4 -14.59 7.97 2.31
C LEU A 4 -13.94 9.08 3.14
N VAL A 5 -12.92 9.71 2.57
CA VAL A 5 -12.20 10.82 3.18
C VAL A 5 -12.06 11.96 2.18
N THR A 6 -12.22 13.18 2.69
CA THR A 6 -11.97 14.40 1.93
C THR A 6 -10.58 14.87 2.30
N VAL A 7 -9.67 14.84 1.32
CA VAL A 7 -8.31 15.34 1.49
C VAL A 7 -8.22 16.69 0.80
N ASN A 8 -7.78 17.71 1.52
CA ASN A 8 -7.63 19.09 1.04
C ASN A 8 -6.19 19.55 1.25
N LEU A 9 -5.23 18.76 0.77
CA LEU A 9 -3.82 19.13 0.79
C LEU A 9 -3.50 20.00 -0.43
N GLN A 10 -2.48 20.86 -0.32
CA GLN A 10 -2.07 21.76 -1.40
C GLN A 10 -0.55 21.80 -1.54
N GLY A 11 -0.07 21.98 -2.78
CA GLY A 11 1.34 22.07 -3.12
C GLY A 11 2.05 20.72 -3.28
N ASP A 12 3.37 20.78 -3.39
CA ASP A 12 4.24 19.61 -3.44
C ASP A 12 4.66 19.23 -2.01
N LEU A 13 4.20 18.08 -1.55
CA LEU A 13 4.44 17.57 -0.22
C LEU A 13 5.27 16.28 -0.31
N THR A 14 5.97 15.94 0.77
CA THR A 14 6.65 14.64 0.80
C THR A 14 5.61 13.52 0.80
N LEU A 15 5.92 12.40 0.12
CA LEU A 15 5.05 11.24 0.10
C LEU A 15 4.66 10.80 1.52
N GLN A 16 5.61 10.85 2.46
CA GLN A 16 5.39 10.52 3.86
C GLN A 16 4.32 11.39 4.52
N MET A 17 4.37 12.70 4.31
CA MET A 17 3.37 13.62 4.88
C MET A 17 1.97 13.33 4.32
N VAL A 18 1.85 13.12 3.01
CA VAL A 18 0.56 12.86 2.37
C VAL A 18 -0.05 11.54 2.84
N VAL A 19 0.75 10.48 2.86
CA VAL A 19 0.33 9.16 3.34
C VAL A 19 -0.07 9.23 4.81
N ALA A 20 0.71 9.90 5.66
CA ALA A 20 0.40 10.06 7.07
C ALA A 20 -0.95 10.77 7.25
N ALA A 21 -1.20 11.86 6.51
CA ALA A 21 -2.48 12.56 6.55
C ALA A 21 -3.66 11.68 6.10
N ILE A 22 -3.49 10.88 5.05
CA ILE A 22 -4.52 9.93 4.62
C ILE A 22 -4.76 8.86 5.69
N GLY A 23 -3.70 8.29 6.26
CA GLY A 23 -3.78 7.30 7.34
C GLY A 23 -4.50 7.85 8.58
N GLU A 24 -4.10 9.04 9.04
CA GLU A 24 -4.71 9.72 10.18
C GLU A 24 -6.21 9.99 9.94
N SER A 25 -6.60 10.41 8.73
CA SER A 25 -8.00 10.66 8.38
C SER A 25 -8.92 9.43 8.50
N VAL A 26 -8.33 8.23 8.49
CA VAL A 26 -9.05 6.96 8.71
C VAL A 26 -8.68 6.25 10.01
N GLY A 27 -7.85 6.87 10.85
CA GLY A 27 -7.38 6.28 12.12
C GLY A 27 -6.44 5.09 11.94
N LEU A 28 -5.66 5.05 10.85
CA LEU A 28 -4.71 3.97 10.56
C LEU A 28 -3.28 4.52 10.50
N SER A 29 -2.35 3.82 11.15
CA SER A 29 -0.92 4.03 10.96
C SER A 29 -0.45 3.27 9.73
N ILE A 30 0.28 3.94 8.84
CA ILE A 30 0.84 3.36 7.62
C ILE A 30 2.36 3.37 7.76
N ALA A 31 2.97 2.19 7.69
CA ALA A 31 4.41 2.01 7.71
C ALA A 31 5.01 2.07 6.29
N PHE A 32 6.31 2.29 6.20
CA PHE A 32 7.07 2.30 4.95
C PHE A 32 8.13 1.19 5.01
N ASP A 33 8.10 0.23 4.08
CA ASP A 33 9.24 -0.68 3.87
C ASP A 33 10.33 0.11 3.13
N LYS A 34 11.16 0.84 3.87
CA LYS A 34 12.25 1.63 3.29
C LYS A 34 13.12 0.80 2.33
N ARG A 35 13.35 -0.49 2.60
CA ARG A 35 14.15 -1.34 1.71
C ARG A 35 13.45 -1.57 0.38
N GLY A 36 12.21 -2.03 0.41
CA GLY A 36 11.46 -2.30 -0.82
C GLY A 36 11.17 -1.05 -1.64
N MET A 37 11.06 0.09 -0.99
CA MET A 37 10.85 1.36 -1.67
C MET A 37 12.13 1.97 -2.26
N MET A 38 13.30 1.83 -1.59
CA MET A 38 14.58 2.29 -2.14
C MET A 38 14.92 1.62 -3.47
N GLU A 39 14.46 0.39 -3.70
CA GLU A 39 14.64 -0.33 -4.97
C GLU A 39 13.94 0.36 -6.15
N VAL A 40 12.93 1.19 -5.90
CA VAL A 40 12.11 1.83 -6.94
C VAL A 40 12.34 3.35 -7.01
N VAL A 41 12.27 4.04 -5.87
CA VAL A 41 12.32 5.51 -5.81
C VAL A 41 13.64 6.06 -5.28
N GLY A 42 14.56 5.20 -4.82
CA GLY A 42 15.88 5.60 -4.35
C GLY A 42 15.85 6.31 -2.99
N ASP A 43 15.38 7.56 -2.95
CA ASP A 43 15.26 8.36 -1.73
C ASP A 43 13.79 8.76 -1.47
N ILE A 44 13.21 8.10 -0.48
CA ILE A 44 11.80 8.26 -0.08
C ILE A 44 11.60 9.53 0.74
N ASP A 45 12.62 9.92 1.52
CA ASP A 45 12.51 11.03 2.46
C ASP A 45 12.45 12.37 1.70
N SER A 46 12.96 12.42 0.46
CA SER A 46 12.87 13.58 -0.44
C SER A 46 11.82 13.46 -1.56
N LEU A 47 11.14 12.32 -1.68
CA LEU A 47 10.14 12.10 -2.72
C LEU A 47 8.94 13.04 -2.56
N LYS A 48 8.82 14.00 -3.48
CA LYS A 48 7.72 14.95 -3.53
C LYS A 48 6.62 14.44 -4.45
N VAL A 49 5.40 14.52 -3.96
CA VAL A 49 4.19 14.15 -4.68
C VAL A 49 3.21 15.31 -4.64
N SER A 50 2.44 15.43 -5.73
CA SER A 50 1.38 16.43 -5.78
C SER A 50 0.29 16.08 -4.78
N ALA A 51 -0.08 17.05 -3.96
CA ALA A 51 -1.07 16.87 -2.92
C ALA A 51 -2.42 16.35 -3.48
N PRO A 52 -2.94 15.22 -2.97
CA PRO A 52 -4.23 14.71 -3.41
C PRO A 52 -5.36 15.61 -2.92
N THR A 53 -6.35 15.80 -3.79
CA THR A 53 -7.53 16.62 -3.49
C THR A 53 -8.84 15.88 -3.75
N GLY A 54 -9.86 16.26 -2.99
CA GLY A 54 -11.24 15.82 -3.16
C GLY A 54 -11.66 14.64 -2.28
N ARG A 55 -12.90 14.21 -2.49
CA ARG A 55 -13.59 13.18 -1.69
C ARG A 55 -13.60 11.85 -2.42
N ARG A 56 -12.95 10.83 -1.87
CA ARG A 56 -12.93 9.43 -2.37
C ARG A 56 -12.51 8.48 -1.24
N LYS A 57 -12.39 7.17 -1.50
CA LYS A 57 -11.91 6.24 -0.49
C LYS A 57 -10.44 6.50 -0.18
N ALA A 58 -10.04 6.29 1.07
CA ALA A 58 -8.64 6.43 1.47
C ALA A 58 -7.69 5.53 0.64
N LEU A 59 -8.13 4.30 0.33
CA LEU A 59 -7.37 3.41 -0.55
C LEU A 59 -7.22 3.98 -1.96
N ASP A 60 -8.29 4.52 -2.56
CA ASP A 60 -8.23 5.14 -3.88
C ASP A 60 -7.28 6.35 -3.92
N HIS A 61 -7.21 7.13 -2.83
CA HIS A 61 -6.24 8.21 -2.71
C HIS A 61 -4.81 7.66 -2.69
N LEU A 62 -4.54 6.60 -1.90
CA LEU A 62 -3.22 5.97 -1.83
C LEU A 62 -2.82 5.33 -3.16
N GLU A 63 -3.70 4.58 -3.81
CA GLU A 63 -3.40 3.93 -5.10
C GLU A 63 -3.03 4.96 -6.17
N ARG A 64 -3.76 6.07 -6.25
CA ARG A 64 -3.44 7.16 -7.21
C ARG A 64 -2.14 7.86 -6.88
N LEU A 65 -1.80 7.96 -5.60
CA LEU A 65 -0.57 8.58 -5.12
C LEU A 65 0.65 7.70 -5.39
N LEU A 66 0.51 6.39 -5.20
CA LEU A 66 1.61 5.44 -5.20
C LEU A 66 1.90 4.81 -6.56
N LYS A 67 0.86 4.64 -7.39
CA LYS A 67 0.99 4.02 -8.73
C LYS A 67 2.00 4.71 -9.66
N PRO A 68 2.06 6.06 -9.74
CA PRO A 68 3.08 6.73 -10.56
C PRO A 68 4.51 6.41 -10.11
N GLU A 69 4.69 6.15 -8.82
CA GLU A 69 5.99 5.87 -8.19
C GLU A 69 6.33 4.38 -8.18
N GLY A 70 5.52 3.51 -8.80
CA GLY A 70 5.71 2.06 -8.77
C GLY A 70 5.55 1.44 -7.37
N LEU A 71 4.80 2.13 -6.51
CA LEU A 71 4.57 1.73 -5.12
C LEU A 71 3.13 1.23 -4.93
N VAL A 72 2.95 0.41 -3.89
CA VAL A 72 1.65 -0.12 -3.49
C VAL A 72 1.48 -0.09 -1.98
N ALA A 73 0.24 0.10 -1.55
CA ALA A 73 -0.15 -0.02 -0.14
C ALA A 73 -0.71 -1.42 0.12
N VAL A 74 -0.07 -2.15 1.03
CA VAL A 74 -0.39 -3.55 1.34
C VAL A 74 -0.94 -3.65 2.75
N PRO A 75 -2.10 -4.30 2.95
CA PRO A 75 -2.56 -4.67 4.28
C PRO A 75 -1.76 -5.86 4.81
N LEU A 76 -1.18 -5.70 5.98
CA LEU A 76 -0.45 -6.71 6.75
C LEU A 76 -1.14 -6.92 8.11
N SER A 77 -0.85 -8.02 8.79
CA SER A 77 -1.38 -8.30 10.15
C SER A 77 -1.09 -7.19 11.18
N THR A 78 0.01 -6.46 11.01
CA THR A 78 0.45 -5.38 11.90
C THR A 78 -0.04 -3.98 11.47
N GLY A 79 -0.80 -3.87 10.37
CA GLY A 79 -1.27 -2.60 9.83
C GLY A 79 -1.04 -2.48 8.32
N TRP A 80 -0.97 -1.25 7.81
CA TRP A 80 -0.73 -1.01 6.39
C TRP A 80 0.74 -0.69 6.15
N THR A 81 1.30 -1.18 5.05
CA THR A 81 2.69 -0.90 4.67
C THR A 81 2.78 -0.51 3.21
N ILE A 82 3.51 0.56 2.93
CA ILE A 82 3.85 0.98 1.57
C ILE A 82 5.18 0.35 1.17
N THR A 83 5.21 -0.23 -0.02
CA THR A 83 6.37 -0.95 -0.55
C THR A 83 6.31 -1.01 -2.08
N SER A 84 7.37 -1.50 -2.74
CA SER A 84 7.32 -1.89 -4.15
C SER A 84 6.40 -3.09 -4.41
N GLU A 85 5.92 -3.25 -5.65
CA GLU A 85 5.07 -4.38 -6.06
C GLU A 85 5.73 -5.74 -5.82
N ASP A 86 7.01 -5.89 -6.16
CA ASP A 86 7.76 -7.14 -5.98
C ASP A 86 7.84 -7.54 -4.50
N ARG A 87 8.07 -6.55 -3.64
CA ARG A 87 8.14 -6.76 -2.18
C ARG A 87 6.77 -6.96 -1.57
N ALA A 88 5.72 -6.33 -2.10
CA ALA A 88 4.35 -6.59 -1.72
C ALA A 88 4.00 -8.06 -1.94
N PHE A 89 4.33 -8.61 -3.11
CA PHE A 89 4.13 -10.02 -3.41
C PHE A 89 4.89 -10.91 -2.41
N ALA A 90 6.17 -10.62 -2.15
CA ALA A 90 6.97 -11.38 -1.19
C ALA A 90 6.42 -11.31 0.24
N LEU A 91 5.94 -10.15 0.70
CA LEU A 91 5.36 -9.95 2.02
C LEU A 91 4.03 -10.68 2.18
N GLN A 92 3.15 -10.59 1.18
CA GLN A 92 1.89 -11.32 1.17
C GLN A 92 2.11 -12.84 1.14
N MET A 93 3.10 -13.32 0.38
CA MET A 93 3.47 -14.74 0.34
C MET A 93 4.09 -15.22 1.66
N ARG A 94 4.87 -14.38 2.35
CA ARG A 94 5.43 -14.71 3.68
C ARG A 94 4.38 -14.73 4.79
N GLN A 95 3.35 -13.89 4.72
CA GLN A 95 2.22 -13.96 5.65
C GLN A 95 1.30 -15.16 5.38
N LYS A 96 1.37 -15.72 4.17
CA LYS A 96 0.67 -16.93 3.72
C LYS A 96 1.33 -18.24 4.20
N ILE A 97 1.96 -18.28 5.38
CA ILE A 97 2.03 -19.52 6.18
C ILE A 97 0.71 -19.68 6.95
N ASP A 98 -0.37 -19.78 6.17
CA ASP A 98 -1.59 -20.53 6.44
C ASP A 98 -2.39 -20.70 5.13
N VAL A 99 -1.69 -20.77 3.99
CA VAL A 99 -2.30 -21.32 2.77
C VAL A 99 -2.15 -22.82 2.90
N ALA A 100 -3.19 -23.45 3.44
CA ALA A 100 -3.43 -24.86 3.20
C ALA A 100 -3.44 -25.06 1.68
N TRP A 101 -2.30 -25.45 1.13
CA TRP A 101 -2.26 -26.09 -0.18
C TRP A 101 -2.96 -27.42 -0.01
N VAL A 102 -4.28 -27.43 -0.19
CA VAL A 102 -4.98 -28.67 -0.48
C VAL A 102 -4.59 -29.02 -1.91
N SER A 103 -3.44 -29.67 -2.05
CA SER A 103 -3.09 -30.42 -3.25
C SER A 103 -4.01 -31.63 -3.30
N LYS A 104 -5.26 -31.42 -3.70
CA LYS A 104 -6.10 -32.55 -4.12
C LYS A 104 -5.56 -33.04 -5.46
N PRO A 105 -5.25 -34.34 -5.61
CA PRO A 105 -4.98 -34.94 -6.91
C PRO A 105 -6.13 -34.62 -7.87
N LEU A 106 -5.81 -34.36 -9.14
CA LEU A 106 -6.77 -34.02 -10.19
C LEU A 106 -7.90 -35.09 -10.30
N ASP A 107 -7.59 -36.32 -9.90
CA ASP A 107 -8.45 -37.51 -9.94
C ASP A 107 -9.65 -37.43 -8.99
N GLU A 108 -9.67 -36.50 -8.01
CA GLU A 108 -10.83 -36.25 -7.14
C GLU A 108 -11.75 -35.12 -7.63
N LEU A 109 -11.36 -34.37 -8.65
CA LEU A 109 -12.13 -33.22 -9.17
C LEU A 109 -12.99 -33.57 -10.40
N VAL A 110 -12.75 -34.72 -11.01
CA VAL A 110 -13.51 -35.18 -12.18
C VAL A 110 -13.80 -36.67 -12.01
N ALA A 111 -14.97 -36.95 -11.42
CA ALA A 111 -15.73 -38.13 -11.81
C ALA A 111 -16.22 -37.99 -13.25
#